data_AF-A0A348XH66-F1
#
_entry.id   AF-A0A348XH66-F1
#
_cell.length_a   1.000
_cell.length_b   1.000
_cell.length_c   1.000
_cell.angle_alpha   90.00
_cell.angle_beta   90.00
_cell.angle_gamma   90.00
#
_symmetry.space_group_name_H-M   'P 1'
#
loop_
_entity.id
_entity.type
_entity.pdbx_description
1 polymer ?
#
loop_
_entity_poly.entity_id
_entity_poly.type
_entity_poly.pdbx_seq_one_letter_code
_entity_poly.pdbx_strand_id
1 'polypeptide(L)'
;MSEFVYYYGMTVVRIVMVAASFGAGFLIGWLLSPNSAGFRKVAAYVIAAVLVLAAIFMNNFIGWNAALLLAIIAFGVGLAFWLGGVTANAFKMPDTFGSSRWATKDDLQENNLYGTDGIRIGKAMNEDGDLDWVSYKSDRHLLTVAPTRSGKGTTQIITNLLTYEGSMLVIDPKGENAMIT
;
A
#
# COMPACT_ATOMS: atom_id res chain seq x y z
N MET A 1 -11.79 -67.13 8.34
CA MET A 1 -11.24 -66.41 7.17
C MET A 1 -12.10 -65.21 6.77
N SER A 2 -13.44 -65.32 6.78
CA SER A 2 -14.36 -64.25 6.34
C SER A 2 -14.38 -63.00 7.23
N GLU A 3 -14.36 -63.13 8.56
CA GLU A 3 -14.36 -61.97 9.46
C GLU A 3 -13.09 -61.13 9.38
N PHE A 4 -11.91 -61.75 9.30
CA PHE A 4 -10.65 -61.03 9.19
C PHE A 4 -10.59 -60.17 7.91
N VAL A 5 -11.03 -60.73 6.78
CA VAL A 5 -11.11 -59.99 5.50
C VAL A 5 -12.12 -58.85 5.60
N TYR A 6 -13.24 -59.05 6.31
CA TYR A 6 -14.25 -58.02 6.53
C TYR A 6 -13.73 -56.85 7.38
N TYR A 7 -13.12 -57.13 8.53
CA TYR A 7 -12.54 -56.09 9.39
C TYR A 7 -11.37 -55.36 8.73
N TYR A 8 -10.54 -56.07 7.97
CA TYR A 8 -9.48 -55.46 7.18
C TYR A 8 -10.04 -54.54 6.09
N GLY A 9 -11.03 -54.99 5.31
CA GLY A 9 -11.69 -54.16 4.30
C GLY A 9 -12.33 -52.90 4.87
N MET A 10 -13.05 -53.01 5.99
CA MET A 10 -13.65 -51.86 6.68
C MET A 10 -12.61 -50.86 7.20
N THR A 11 -11.44 -51.36 7.62
CA THR A 11 -10.33 -50.50 8.07
C THR A 11 -9.71 -49.72 6.91
N VAL A 12 -9.52 -50.38 5.76
CA VAL A 12 -9.05 -49.74 4.53
C VAL A 12 -10.01 -48.64 4.06
N VAL A 13 -11.31 -48.90 4.04
CA VAL A 13 -12.32 -47.89 3.66
C VAL A 13 -12.28 -46.68 4.60
N ARG A 14 -12.12 -46.88 5.91
CA ARG A 14 -11.96 -45.76 6.88
C ARG A 14 -10.72 -44.92 6.61
N ILE A 15 -9.58 -45.57 6.34
CA ILE A 15 -8.33 -44.87 6.01
C ILE A 15 -8.50 -44.06 4.73
N VAL A 16 -9.09 -44.64 3.69
CA VAL A 16 -9.35 -43.96 2.41
C VAL A 16 -10.28 -42.77 2.60
N MET A 17 -11.35 -42.89 3.40
CA MET A 17 -12.25 -41.76 3.67
C MET A 17 -11.55 -40.60 4.38
N VAL A 18 -10.71 -40.90 5.39
CA VAL A 18 -9.95 -39.87 6.12
C VAL A 18 -8.94 -39.19 5.20
N ALA A 19 -8.19 -39.98 4.42
CA ALA A 19 -7.21 -39.48 3.47
C ALA A 19 -7.85 -38.62 2.37
N ALA A 20 -8.98 -39.06 1.81
CA ALA A 20 -9.72 -38.32 0.79
C ALA A 20 -10.27 -36.99 1.34
N SER A 21 -10.82 -37.01 2.55
CA SER A 21 -11.34 -35.79 3.21
C SER A 21 -10.22 -34.80 3.51
N PHE A 22 -9.08 -35.28 4.01
CA PHE A 22 -7.90 -34.44 4.25
C PHE A 22 -7.36 -33.83 2.94
N GLY A 23 -7.24 -34.64 1.89
CA GLY A 23 -6.79 -34.18 0.57
C GLY A 23 -7.73 -33.14 -0.03
N ALA A 24 -9.04 -33.36 0.03
CA ALA A 24 -10.04 -32.39 -0.44
C ALA A 24 -9.96 -31.06 0.34
N GLY A 25 -9.87 -31.14 1.67
CA GLY A 25 -9.72 -29.96 2.53
C GLY A 25 -8.44 -29.18 2.23
N PHE A 26 -7.32 -29.88 2.06
CA PHE A 26 -6.04 -29.26 1.70
C PHE A 26 -6.10 -28.57 0.33
N LEU A 27 -6.68 -29.21 -0.68
CA LEU A 27 -6.81 -28.64 -2.03
C LEU A 27 -7.68 -27.38 -2.04
N ILE A 28 -8.81 -27.39 -1.34
CA ILE A 28 -9.70 -26.22 -1.23
C ILE A 28 -8.98 -25.11 -0.46
N GLY A 29 -8.34 -25.43 0.67
CA GLY A 29 -7.60 -24.46 1.48
C GLY A 29 -6.45 -23.83 0.71
N TRP A 30 -5.69 -24.64 -0.05
CA TRP A 30 -4.61 -24.17 -0.90
C TRP A 30 -5.14 -23.28 -2.03
N LEU A 31 -6.24 -23.65 -2.68
CA LEU A 31 -6.85 -22.85 -3.75
C LEU A 31 -7.35 -21.49 -3.26
N LEU A 32 -7.83 -21.39 -2.02
CA LEU A 32 -8.25 -20.12 -1.42
C LEU A 32 -7.08 -19.30 -0.87
N SER A 33 -5.94 -19.93 -0.58
CA SER A 33 -4.77 -19.26 -0.01
C SER A 33 -4.18 -18.17 -0.93
N PRO A 34 -3.51 -17.14 -0.38
CA PRO A 34 -2.84 -16.11 -1.17
C PRO A 34 -1.75 -16.68 -2.11
N ASN A 35 -1.11 -17.79 -1.71
CA ASN A 35 0.00 -18.40 -2.44
C ASN A 35 -0.41 -18.96 -3.82
N SER A 36 -1.69 -19.33 -3.99
CA SER A 36 -2.23 -19.83 -5.27
C SER A 36 -2.87 -18.75 -6.14
N ALA A 37 -2.72 -17.47 -5.80
CA ALA A 37 -3.33 -16.36 -6.54
C ALA A 37 -2.95 -16.35 -8.03
N GLY A 38 -1.70 -16.69 -8.36
CA GLY A 38 -1.26 -16.83 -9.76
C GLY A 38 -2.03 -17.94 -10.50
N PHE A 39 -2.16 -19.12 -9.90
CA PHE A 39 -2.91 -20.23 -10.46
C PHE A 39 -4.40 -19.88 -10.65
N ARG A 40 -5.03 -19.24 -9.66
CA ARG A 40 -6.43 -18.79 -9.76
C ARG A 40 -6.65 -17.81 -10.91
N LYS A 41 -5.72 -16.87 -11.14
CA LYS A 41 -5.80 -15.95 -12.28
C LYS A 41 -5.74 -16.68 -13.60
N VAL A 42 -4.79 -17.60 -13.77
CA VAL A 42 -4.65 -18.40 -15.00
C VAL A 42 -5.91 -19.24 -15.23
N ALA A 43 -6.40 -19.94 -14.21
CA ALA A 43 -7.62 -20.73 -14.29
C ALA A 43 -8.83 -19.88 -14.68
N ALA A 44 -8.98 -18.68 -14.10
CA ALA A 44 -10.05 -17.76 -14.44
C ALA A 44 -10.00 -17.31 -15.92
N TYR A 45 -8.81 -16.99 -16.44
CA TYR A 45 -8.65 -16.65 -17.87
C TYR A 45 -8.99 -17.81 -18.79
N VAL A 46 -8.60 -19.04 -18.44
CA VAL A 46 -8.95 -20.23 -19.21
C VAL A 46 -10.46 -20.45 -19.23
N ILE A 47 -11.12 -20.36 -18.07
CA ILE A 47 -12.59 -20.49 -17.98
C ILE A 47 -13.29 -19.41 -18.80
N ALA A 48 -12.85 -18.15 -18.70
CA ALA A 48 -13.39 -17.05 -19.49
C ALA A 48 -13.22 -17.30 -21.00
N ALA A 49 -12.05 -17.77 -21.44
CA ALA A 49 -11.80 -18.11 -22.84
C ALA A 49 -12.73 -19.23 -23.34
N VAL A 50 -12.94 -20.28 -22.54
CA VAL A 50 -13.88 -21.36 -22.87
C VAL A 50 -15.31 -20.83 -22.98
N LEU A 51 -15.74 -19.96 -22.06
CA LEU A 51 -17.07 -19.34 -22.14
C LEU A 51 -17.24 -18.46 -23.37
N VAL A 52 -16.21 -17.68 -23.74
CA VAL A 52 -16.22 -16.85 -24.95
C VAL A 52 -16.31 -17.72 -26.20
N LEU A 53 -15.51 -18.79 -26.28
CA LEU A 53 -15.58 -19.74 -27.40
C LEU A 53 -16.95 -20.40 -27.48
N ALA A 54 -17.51 -20.84 -26.35
CA ALA A 54 -18.86 -21.40 -26.31
C ALA A 54 -19.92 -20.38 -26.79
N ALA A 55 -19.82 -19.12 -26.37
CA ALA A 55 -20.73 -18.06 -26.78
C ALA A 55 -20.66 -17.74 -28.29
N ILE A 56 -19.46 -17.81 -28.89
CA ILE A 56 -19.25 -17.50 -30.32
C ILE A 56 -19.66 -18.67 -31.22
N PHE A 57 -19.24 -19.89 -30.87
CA PHE A 57 -19.35 -21.04 -31.77
C PHE A 57 -20.60 -21.91 -31.53
N MET A 58 -21.25 -21.81 -30.37
CA MET A 58 -22.42 -22.64 -30.04
C MET A 58 -23.71 -21.82 -30.08
N ASN A 59 -24.51 -21.96 -31.14
CA ASN A 59 -25.80 -21.25 -31.24
C ASN A 59 -26.97 -22.00 -30.55
N ASN A 60 -26.67 -22.78 -29.52
CA ASN A 60 -27.64 -23.57 -28.76
C ASN A 60 -27.83 -22.99 -27.35
N PHE A 61 -28.62 -23.68 -26.52
CA PHE A 61 -28.87 -23.25 -25.13
C PHE A 61 -27.57 -22.93 -24.36
N ILE A 62 -26.50 -23.70 -24.57
CA ILE A 62 -25.23 -23.52 -23.84
C ILE A 62 -24.56 -22.19 -24.21
N GLY A 63 -24.45 -21.86 -25.50
CA GLY A 63 -23.80 -20.62 -25.91
C GLY A 63 -24.58 -19.36 -25.53
N TRP A 64 -25.91 -19.40 -25.59
CA TRP A 64 -26.75 -18.28 -25.12
C TRP A 64 -26.59 -18.02 -23.61
N ASN A 65 -26.51 -19.08 -22.80
CA ASN A 65 -26.25 -18.93 -21.36
C ASN A 65 -24.82 -18.46 -21.08
N ALA A 66 -23.82 -18.93 -21.84
CA ALA A 66 -22.45 -18.44 -21.73
C ALA A 66 -22.34 -16.95 -22.07
N ALA A 67 -23.03 -16.49 -23.12
CA ALA A 67 -23.10 -15.09 -23.50
C ALA A 67 -23.76 -14.23 -22.40
N LEU A 68 -24.84 -14.69 -21.79
CA LEU A 68 -25.51 -14.02 -20.67
C LEU A 68 -24.55 -13.84 -19.48
N LEU A 69 -23.86 -14.90 -19.08
CA LEU A 69 -22.91 -14.85 -17.97
C LEU A 69 -21.77 -13.85 -18.24
N LEU A 70 -21.20 -13.87 -19.44
CA LEU A 70 -20.18 -12.91 -19.86
C LEU A 70 -20.70 -11.48 -19.84
N ALA A 71 -21.94 -11.24 -20.28
CA ALA A 71 -22.55 -9.92 -20.27
C ALA A 71 -22.74 -9.39 -18.84
N ILE A 72 -23.21 -10.22 -17.91
CA ILE A 72 -23.36 -9.85 -16.49
C ILE A 72 -22.01 -9.51 -15.87
N ILE A 73 -20.98 -10.31 -16.14
CA ILE A 73 -19.61 -10.05 -15.65
C ILE A 73 -19.06 -8.76 -16.23
N ALA A 74 -19.16 -8.56 -17.54
CA ALA A 74 -18.69 -7.35 -18.22
C ALA A 74 -19.40 -6.09 -17.71
N PHE A 75 -20.73 -6.16 -17.53
CA PHE A 75 -21.51 -5.09 -16.93
C PHE A 75 -21.05 -4.79 -15.50
N GLY A 76 -20.87 -5.81 -14.67
CA GLY A 76 -20.40 -5.66 -13.29
C GLY A 76 -19.01 -5.00 -13.20
N VAL A 77 -18.08 -5.38 -14.08
CA VAL A 77 -16.75 -4.76 -14.18
C VAL A 77 -16.86 -3.30 -14.61
N GLY A 78 -17.65 -2.99 -15.64
CA GLY A 78 -17.89 -1.62 -16.09
C GLY A 78 -18.54 -0.75 -15.01
N LEU A 79 -19.52 -1.30 -14.31
CA LEU A 79 -20.20 -0.64 -13.19
C LEU A 79 -19.24 -0.38 -12.03
N ALA A 80 -18.41 -1.35 -11.66
CA ALA A 80 -17.42 -1.20 -10.59
C ALA A 80 -16.38 -0.12 -10.93
N PHE A 81 -15.91 -0.07 -12.18
CA PHE A 81 -15.00 0.97 -12.63
C PHE A 81 -15.64 2.37 -12.56
N TRP A 82 -16.89 2.50 -13.03
CA TRP A 82 -17.64 3.75 -12.98
C TRP A 82 -17.91 4.20 -11.52
N LEU A 83 -18.41 3.31 -10.68
CA LEU A 83 -18.69 3.60 -9.26
C LEU A 83 -17.42 3.91 -8.47
N GLY A 84 -16.30 3.22 -8.76
CA GLY A 84 -15.01 3.52 -8.13
C GLY A 84 -14.54 4.93 -8.43
N GLY A 85 -14.68 5.40 -9.68
CA GLY A 85 -14.35 6.77 -10.06
C GLY A 85 -15.28 7.82 -9.44
N VAL A 86 -16.57 7.53 -9.33
CA VAL A 86 -17.56 8.43 -8.71
C VAL A 86 -17.34 8.55 -7.21
N THR A 87 -17.17 7.43 -6.51
CA THR A 87 -16.96 7.42 -5.05
C THR A 87 -15.62 8.06 -4.68
N ALA A 88 -14.53 7.74 -5.39
CA ALA A 88 -13.22 8.33 -5.13
C ALA A 88 -13.20 9.86 -5.25
N ASN A 89 -14.07 10.44 -6.09
CA ASN A 89 -14.18 11.89 -6.26
C ASN A 89 -15.24 12.52 -5.35
N ALA A 90 -16.33 11.82 -5.05
CA ALA A 90 -17.39 12.32 -4.17
C ALA A 90 -16.95 12.43 -2.71
N PHE A 91 -15.97 11.62 -2.27
CA PHE A 91 -15.42 11.68 -0.92
C PHE A 91 -14.18 12.57 -0.79
N LYS A 92 -13.74 13.25 -1.86
CA LYS A 92 -12.70 14.28 -1.73
C LYS A 92 -13.32 15.51 -1.08
N MET A 93 -12.84 15.88 0.10
CA MET A 93 -13.27 17.11 0.77
C MET A 93 -12.94 18.31 -0.13
N PRO A 94 -13.85 19.28 -0.28
CA PRO A 94 -13.58 20.48 -1.05
C PRO A 94 -12.57 21.38 -0.32
N ASP A 95 -11.41 21.63 -0.93
CA ASP A 95 -10.33 22.46 -0.40
C ASP A 95 -10.56 23.97 -0.59
N THR A 96 -11.79 24.45 -0.43
CA THR A 96 -12.22 25.82 -0.77
C THR A 96 -11.42 26.93 -0.05
N PHE A 97 -10.79 26.62 1.08
CA PHE A 97 -9.94 27.55 1.86
C PHE A 97 -8.50 27.05 2.05
N GLY A 98 -8.07 26.07 1.26
CA GLY A 98 -6.75 25.45 1.33
C GLY A 98 -6.79 24.06 1.97
N SER A 99 -5.97 23.17 1.42
CA SER A 99 -5.84 21.76 1.81
C SER A 99 -4.86 21.56 2.99
N SER A 100 -4.65 22.59 3.80
CA SER A 100 -3.62 22.60 4.84
C SER A 100 -3.92 21.54 5.88
N ARG A 101 -3.03 20.56 6.01
CA ARG A 101 -3.06 19.52 7.02
C ARG A 101 -1.65 19.30 7.57
N TRP A 102 -1.56 18.65 8.73
CA TRP A 102 -0.28 18.16 9.22
C TRP A 102 0.31 17.15 8.23
N ALA A 103 1.62 17.29 8.01
CA ALA A 103 2.36 16.37 7.19
C ALA A 103 2.40 14.97 7.84
N THR A 104 2.21 13.94 7.03
CA THR A 104 2.43 12.54 7.39
C THR A 104 3.85 12.13 7.08
N LYS A 105 4.25 10.93 7.52
CA LYS A 105 5.55 10.34 7.17
C LYS A 105 5.71 10.22 5.65
N ASP A 106 4.65 9.79 4.99
CA ASP A 106 4.59 9.64 3.54
C ASP A 106 4.82 10.98 2.83
N ASP A 107 4.21 12.08 3.32
CA ASP A 107 4.46 13.41 2.74
C ASP A 107 5.94 13.81 2.83
N LEU A 108 6.58 13.54 3.98
CA LEU A 108 7.99 13.85 4.18
C LEU A 108 8.89 13.02 3.25
N GLN A 109 8.52 11.75 3.03
CA GLN A 109 9.23 10.85 2.13
C GLN A 109 9.05 11.25 0.65
N GLU A 110 7.81 11.49 0.21
CA GLU A 110 7.47 11.91 -1.15
C GLU A 110 8.15 13.23 -1.53
N ASN A 111 8.31 14.15 -0.57
CA ASN A 111 8.97 15.43 -0.77
C ASN A 111 10.48 15.38 -0.47
N ASN A 112 11.06 14.20 -0.22
CA ASN A 112 12.48 14.00 0.07
C ASN A 112 13.01 14.92 1.19
N LEU A 113 12.23 15.08 2.26
CA LEU A 113 12.56 15.98 3.38
C LEU A 113 13.42 15.31 4.45
N TYR A 114 13.50 13.98 4.47
CA TYR A 114 14.37 13.26 5.40
C TYR A 114 15.85 13.45 5.09
N GLY A 115 16.67 13.31 6.12
CA GLY A 115 18.12 13.41 6.06
C GLY A 115 18.68 14.77 6.47
N THR A 116 19.99 14.93 6.31
CA THR A 116 20.77 16.04 6.87
C THR A 116 21.23 17.08 5.86
N ASP A 117 20.90 16.88 4.58
CA ASP A 117 21.20 17.81 3.50
C ASP A 117 20.24 19.00 3.53
N GLY A 118 20.79 20.22 3.44
CA GLY A 118 20.05 21.47 3.55
C GLY A 118 19.93 22.01 4.98
N ILE A 119 18.93 22.87 5.21
CA ILE A 119 18.70 23.52 6.49
C ILE A 119 17.86 22.60 7.38
N ARG A 120 18.43 22.09 8.47
CA ARG A 120 17.76 21.19 9.41
C ARG A 120 16.69 21.94 10.18
N ILE A 121 15.44 21.51 10.05
CA ILE A 121 14.27 22.15 10.69
C ILE A 121 13.75 21.37 11.89
N GLY A 122 14.06 20.07 11.99
CA GLY A 122 13.63 19.26 13.13
C GLY A 122 13.88 17.78 12.92
N LYS A 123 13.19 16.94 13.68
CA LYS A 123 13.20 15.50 13.52
C LYS A 123 11.78 14.95 13.46
N ALA A 124 11.59 13.88 12.68
CA ALA A 124 10.34 13.17 12.56
C ALA A 124 10.59 11.66 12.52
N MET A 125 9.55 10.88 12.82
CA MET A 125 9.63 9.43 12.78
C MET A 125 9.55 8.95 11.33
N ASN A 126 10.56 8.23 10.85
CA ASN A 126 10.57 7.66 9.51
C ASN A 126 9.64 6.41 9.40
N GLU A 127 9.60 5.78 8.22
CA GLU A 127 8.82 4.55 7.99
C GLU A 127 9.27 3.37 8.86
N ASP A 128 10.57 3.25 9.12
CA ASP A 128 11.19 2.19 9.92
C ASP A 128 10.92 2.32 11.43
N GLY A 129 10.40 3.47 11.88
CA GLY A 129 10.14 3.75 13.29
C GLY A 129 11.32 4.38 14.04
N ASP A 130 12.29 4.92 13.30
CA ASP A 130 13.42 5.68 13.82
C ASP A 130 13.21 7.19 13.67
N LEU A 131 13.83 7.95 14.58
CA LEU A 131 13.78 9.41 14.59
C LEU A 131 14.87 9.98 13.67
N ASP A 132 14.47 10.43 12.48
CA ASP A 132 15.38 10.99 11.46
C ASP A 132 15.26 12.51 11.37
N TRP A 133 16.31 13.15 10.86
CA TRP A 133 16.33 14.58 10.58
C TRP A 133 15.38 14.93 9.44
N VAL A 134 14.73 16.09 9.58
CA VAL A 134 13.96 16.73 8.53
C VAL A 134 14.67 18.01 8.15
N SER A 135 15.00 18.14 6.87
CA SER A 135 15.77 19.25 6.34
C SER A 135 15.09 19.89 5.14
N TYR A 136 15.17 21.21 5.10
CA TYR A 136 14.68 22.04 4.02
C TYR A 136 15.76 22.17 2.94
N LYS A 137 15.47 21.62 1.75
CA LYS A 137 16.41 21.49 0.62
C LYS A 137 16.12 22.41 -0.56
N SER A 138 15.15 23.31 -0.41
CA SER A 138 14.71 24.21 -1.49
C SER A 138 15.50 25.52 -1.46
N ASP A 139 15.57 26.20 -2.61
CA ASP A 139 16.22 27.50 -2.80
C ASP A 139 15.33 28.69 -2.40
N ARG A 140 14.04 28.43 -2.12
CA ARG A 140 13.10 29.43 -1.60
C ARG A 140 13.41 29.80 -0.14
N HIS A 141 12.80 30.90 0.31
CA HIS A 141 13.01 31.41 1.66
C HIS A 141 12.37 30.54 2.75
N LEU A 142 13.08 30.41 3.87
CA LEU A 142 12.60 29.79 5.10
C LEU A 142 12.40 30.88 6.17
N LEU A 143 11.23 30.89 6.82
CA LEU A 143 10.93 31.78 7.94
C LEU A 143 10.68 30.97 9.21
N THR A 144 11.53 31.18 10.22
CA THR A 144 11.33 30.61 11.56
C THR A 144 10.77 31.68 12.50
N VAL A 145 9.55 31.46 12.99
CA VAL A 145 8.91 32.34 13.99
C VAL A 145 8.98 31.65 15.35
N ALA A 146 9.62 32.29 16.33
CA ALA A 146 9.74 31.75 17.67
C ALA A 146 9.77 32.87 18.74
N PRO A 147 9.02 32.75 19.85
CA PRO A 147 9.04 33.73 20.95
C PRO A 147 10.42 33.95 21.59
N THR A 148 10.57 34.97 22.43
CA THR A 148 11.81 35.13 23.22
C THR A 148 11.99 33.95 24.18
N ARG A 149 13.26 33.54 24.39
CA ARG A 149 13.64 32.39 25.25
C ARG A 149 13.04 31.02 24.83
N SER A 150 12.60 30.88 23.59
CA SER A 150 12.11 29.61 23.00
C SER A 150 13.22 28.67 22.51
N GLY A 151 14.48 29.09 22.61
CA GLY A 151 15.61 28.29 22.14
C GLY A 151 15.95 28.42 20.66
N LYS A 152 15.33 29.34 19.88
CA LYS A 152 15.65 29.50 18.44
C LYS A 152 17.15 29.62 18.13
N GLY A 153 17.92 30.23 19.04
CA GLY A 153 19.37 30.33 18.92
C GLY A 153 20.05 28.97 19.00
N THR A 154 19.75 28.19 20.04
CA THR A 154 20.41 26.92 20.34
C THR A 154 19.88 25.75 19.51
N THR A 155 18.61 25.78 19.09
CA THR A 155 17.97 24.64 18.39
C THR A 155 17.97 24.79 16.88
N GLN A 156 17.85 26.02 16.36
CA GLN A 156 17.76 26.28 14.91
C GLN A 156 18.99 26.99 14.38
N ILE A 157 19.36 28.15 14.95
CA ILE A 157 20.44 28.99 14.39
C ILE A 157 21.79 28.28 14.52
N ILE A 158 22.26 27.99 15.73
CA ILE A 158 23.58 27.38 15.98
C ILE A 158 23.68 26.01 15.30
N THR A 159 22.64 25.18 15.39
CA THR A 159 22.61 23.87 14.72
C THR A 159 22.88 24.01 13.22
N ASN A 160 22.20 24.93 12.53
CA ASN A 160 22.39 25.11 11.09
C ASN A 160 23.72 25.77 10.75
N LEU A 161 24.20 26.74 11.54
CA LEU A 161 25.52 27.34 11.36
C LEU A 161 26.66 26.31 11.43
N LEU A 162 26.52 25.29 12.29
CA LEU A 162 27.52 24.23 12.45
C LEU A 162 27.39 23.08 11.43
N THR A 163 26.24 22.93 10.78
CA THR A 163 25.93 21.71 10.00
C THR A 163 25.63 21.96 8.53
N TYR A 164 25.33 23.19 8.15
CA TYR A 164 25.12 23.55 6.75
C TYR A 164 26.48 23.67 6.04
N GLU A 165 26.68 22.89 4.99
CA GLU A 165 27.95 22.80 4.27
C GLU A 165 28.18 23.96 3.28
N GLY A 166 27.15 24.77 3.02
CA GLY A 166 27.22 25.92 2.12
C GLY A 166 27.76 27.18 2.78
N SER A 167 28.02 28.20 1.96
CA SER A 167 28.44 29.52 2.45
C SER A 167 27.27 30.25 3.14
N MET A 168 27.55 30.90 4.27
CA MET A 168 26.55 31.64 5.05
C MET A 168 27.03 33.05 5.36
N LEU A 169 26.15 34.03 5.18
CA LEU A 169 26.31 35.39 5.70
C LEU A 169 25.38 35.55 6.90
N VAL A 170 25.95 35.84 8.07
CA VAL A 170 25.21 35.91 9.33
C VAL A 170 25.24 37.34 9.84
N ILE A 171 24.06 37.92 10.05
CA ILE A 171 23.91 39.19 10.77
C ILE A 171 23.77 38.87 12.26
N ASP A 172 24.86 39.04 13.00
CA ASP A 172 24.93 38.77 14.44
C ASP A 172 25.33 40.04 15.22
N PRO A 173 24.36 40.89 15.60
CA PRO A 173 24.64 42.15 16.29
C PRO A 173 25.33 41.98 17.65
N LYS A 174 25.26 40.79 18.25
CA LYS A 174 25.82 40.51 19.58
C LYS A 174 27.12 39.72 19.53
N GLY A 175 27.45 39.12 18.39
CA GLY A 175 28.58 38.20 18.25
C GLY A 175 28.40 36.86 18.96
N GLU A 176 27.20 36.55 19.47
CA GLU A 176 26.95 35.31 20.24
C GLU A 176 27.10 34.06 19.36
N ASN A 177 26.70 34.12 18.08
CA ASN A 177 26.83 33.01 17.16
C ASN A 177 28.29 32.83 16.74
N ALA A 178 28.96 33.93 16.36
CA ALA A 178 30.36 33.91 15.91
C ALA A 178 31.35 33.42 16.99
N MET A 179 31.01 33.57 18.27
CA MET A 179 31.83 33.02 19.36
C MET A 179 31.68 31.51 19.52
N ILE A 180 30.59 30.91 19.04
CA ILE A 180 30.26 29.49 19.23
C ILE A 180 30.58 28.66 17.97
N THR A 181 30.46 29.26 16.79
CA THR A 181 30.56 28.59 15.48
C THR A 181 31.75 29.08 14.70
#